data_AF-A0A2E5QJ72-F1
#
_entry.id   AF-A0A2E5QJ72-F1
#
_cell.length_a   1.000
_cell.length_b   1.000
_cell.length_c   1.000
_cell.angle_alpha   90.00
_cell.angle_beta   90.00
_cell.angle_gamma   90.00
#
_symmetry.space_group_name_H-M   'P 1'
#
loop_
_entity.id
_entity.type
_entity.pdbx_description
1 polymer ?
#
loop_
_entity_poly.entity_id
_entity_poly.type
_entity_poly.pdbx_seq_one_letter_code
_entity_poly.pdbx_strand_id
1 'polypeptide(L)' 'MDEKTRWQIGQYEAVIGKWRDLIIAPAGFSHDIRPWEGKQCIRFGVSKPGGNHVDLSQLNLI' A
#
# COMPACT_ATOMS: atom_id res chain seq x y z
N MET A 1 7.74 -16.71 5.80
CA MET A 1 6.65 -16.01 5.08
C MET A 1 7.28 -15.56 3.79
N ASP A 2 6.93 -16.28 2.73
CA ASP A 2 7.50 -16.12 1.38
C ASP A 2 6.68 -15.13 0.55
N GLU A 3 5.64 -14.57 1.14
CA GLU A 3 4.71 -13.67 0.50
C GLU A 3 5.35 -12.31 0.26
N LYS A 4 5.03 -11.73 -0.89
CA LYS A 4 5.58 -10.45 -1.34
C LYS A 4 4.44 -9.52 -1.69
N THR A 5 4.59 -8.26 -1.29
CA THR A 5 3.60 -7.21 -1.53
C THR A 5 4.22 -6.13 -2.40
N ARG A 6 3.52 -5.72 -3.45
CA ARG A 6 3.91 -4.59 -4.30
C ARG A 6 3.33 -3.30 -3.73
N TRP A 7 4.19 -2.32 -3.51
CA TRP A 7 3.86 -0.99 -3.01
C TRP A 7 4.14 0.04 -4.08
N GLN A 8 3.08 0.64 -4.64
CA GLN A 8 3.19 1.84 -5.47
C GLN A 8 2.85 3.04 -4.60
N ILE A 9 3.80 3.96 -4.40
CA ILE A 9 3.61 5.16 -3.58
C ILE A 9 3.88 6.38 -4.45
N GLY A 10 2.87 7.22 -4.66
CA GLY A 10 2.99 8.37 -5.54
C GLY A 10 3.58 8.00 -6.90
N GLN A 11 4.56 8.78 -7.33
CA GLN A 11 5.29 8.62 -8.59
C GLN A 11 6.65 7.92 -8.40
N TYR A 12 6.92 7.36 -7.21
CA TYR A 12 8.13 6.60 -6.97
C TYR A 12 8.10 5.26 -7.72
N GLU A 13 9.27 4.65 -7.90
CA GLU A 13 9.35 3.27 -8.37
C GLU A 13 8.64 2.33 -7.38
N ALA A 14 7.97 1.32 -7.93
CA ALA A 14 7.28 0.34 -7.10
C ALA A 14 8.27 -0.53 -6.33
N VAL A 15 7.97 -0.76 -5.05
CA VAL A 15 8.80 -1.59 -4.18
C VAL A 15 8.13 -2.95 -3.96
N ILE A 16 8.91 -4.02 -4.08
CA ILE A 16 8.48 -5.38 -3.71
C ILE A 16 8.98 -5.68 -2.30
N GLY A 17 8.10 -5.49 -1.32
CA GLY A 17 8.39 -5.76 0.09
C GLY A 17 8.17 -7.22 0.46
N LYS A 18 9.00 -7.73 1.36
CA LYS A 18 8.93 -9.06 1.96
C LYS A 18 8.46 -8.96 3.41
N TRP A 19 8.20 -10.11 4.03
CA TRP A 19 7.93 -10.18 5.46
C TRP A 19 9.02 -9.50 6.28
N ARG A 20 8.62 -8.65 7.25
CA ARG A 20 9.46 -7.80 8.11
C ARG A 20 10.08 -6.56 7.47
N ASP A 21 9.85 -6.29 6.19
CA ASP A 21 10.24 -5.00 5.62
C ASP A 21 9.38 -3.88 6.18
N LEU A 22 10.01 -2.74 6.47
CA LEU A 22 9.33 -1.50 6.81
C LEU A 22 9.19 -0.64 5.55
N ILE A 23 7.95 -0.37 5.15
CA ILE A 23 7.63 0.54 4.04
C ILE A 23 6.99 1.80 4.61
N ILE A 24 7.49 2.96 4.17
CA ILE A 24 6.98 4.28 4.60
C ILE A 24 6.35 4.96 3.38
N ALA A 25 5.06 5.27 3.49
CA ALA A 25 4.38 6.18 2.57
C ALA A 25 4.44 7.61 3.13
N PRO A 26 5.17 8.55 2.49
CA PRO A 26 5.23 9.92 2.97
C PRO A 26 3.86 10.59 2.92
N ALA A 27 3.63 11.54 3.83
CA ALA A 27 2.38 12.30 3.87
C ALA A 27 2.13 13.05 2.55
N GLY A 28 0.87 13.07 2.11
CA GLY A 28 0.46 13.72 0.85
C GLY A 28 0.52 12.82 -0.38
N PHE A 29 1.05 11.59 -0.28
CA PHE A 29 1.07 10.64 -1.39
C PHE A 29 0.02 9.55 -1.26
N SER A 30 -0.69 9.29 -2.36
CA SER A 30 -1.53 8.09 -2.50
C SER A 30 -0.66 6.83 -2.61
N HIS A 31 -1.20 5.70 -2.21
CA HIS A 31 -0.57 4.40 -2.38
C HIS A 31 -1.54 3.35 -2.88
N ASP A 32 -1.06 2.48 -3.76
CA ASP A 32 -1.74 1.28 -4.24
C ASP A 32 -0.93 0.06 -3.82
N ILE A 33 -1.58 -0.85 -3.09
CA ILE A 33 -0.93 -1.99 -2.42
C ILE A 33 -1.59 -3.27 -2.90
N ARG A 34 -0.82 -4.12 -3.58
CA ARG A 34 -1.33 -5.36 -4.18
C ARG A 34 -0.52 -6.59 -3.74
N PRO A 35 -1.17 -7.76 -3.61
CA PRO A 35 -0.43 -9.00 -3.48
C PRO A 35 0.43 -9.20 -4.73
N TRP A 36 1.64 -9.73 -4.55
CA TRP A 36 2.58 -9.98 -5.65
C TRP A 36 2.97 -11.44 -5.75
N GLU A 37 3.25 -12.09 -4.63
CA GLU A 37 3.58 -13.51 -4.56
C GLU A 37 3.02 -14.12 -3.26
N GLY A 38 2.56 -15.37 -3.34
CA GLY A 38 1.98 -16.09 -2.22
C GLY A 38 0.45 -16.13 -2.20
N LYS A 39 -0.11 -17.02 -1.38
CA LYS A 39 -1.56 -17.21 -1.28
C LYS A 39 -2.27 -16.06 -0.56
N GLN A 40 -1.60 -15.43 0.41
CA GLN A 40 -2.16 -14.35 1.20
C GLN A 40 -1.07 -13.36 1.64
N CYS A 41 -1.19 -12.10 1.22
CA CYS A 41 -0.27 -11.04 1.64
C CYS A 41 -0.85 -10.26 2.83
N ILE A 42 -0.32 -10.51 4.03
CA ILE A 42 -0.76 -9.84 5.26
C ILE A 42 0.19 -8.69 5.58
N ARG A 43 -0.37 -7.54 5.95
CA ARG A 43 0.36 -6.33 6.35
C ARG A 43 -0.30 -5.66 7.55
N PHE A 44 0.49 -4.95 8.34
CA PHE A 44 0.01 -4.10 9.41
C PHE A 44 0.33 -2.63 9.08
N GLY A 45 -0.69 -1.78 9.08
CA GLY A 45 -0.55 -0.35 8.79
C GLY A 45 -0.76 0.49 10.04
N VAL A 46 0.13 1.46 10.25
CA VAL A 46 -0.02 2.50 11.27
C VAL A 46 -0.08 3.86 10.57
N SER A 47 -1.06 4.67 10.92
CA SER A 47 -1.21 6.02 10.39
C SER A 47 -1.58 6.98 11.52
N LYS A 48 -1.34 8.27 11.30
CA LYS A 48 -1.81 9.32 12.22
C LYS A 48 -3.35 9.36 12.24
N PRO A 49 -3.98 9.77 13.36
CA PRO A 49 -5.40 10.06 13.37
C PRO A 49 -5.79 11.08 12.28
N GLY A 50 -6.95 10.86 11.65
CA GLY A 50 -7.44 11.71 10.55
C GLY A 50 -6.55 11.67 9.29
N GLY A 51 -5.88 10.55 9.02
CA GLY A 51 -5.26 10.31 7.71
C GLY A 51 -6.34 10.24 6.62
N ASN A 52 -6.07 10.82 5.46
CA ASN A 52 -7.00 10.76 4.33
C ASN A 52 -7.08 9.34 3.79
N HIS A 53 -8.29 8.79 3.73
CA HIS A 53 -8.62 7.63 2.92
C HIS A 53 -9.63 8.12 1.87
N VAL A 54 -9.19 8.32 0.63
CA VAL A 54 -10.13 8.60 -0.46
C VAL A 54 -10.67 7.26 -0.91
N ASP A 55 -11.93 7.01 -0.61
CA ASP A 55 -12.65 5.86 -1.15
C ASP A 55 -12.96 6.12 -2.64
N LEU A 56 -12.19 5.48 -3.52
CA LEU A 56 -12.38 5.60 -4.96
C LEU A 56 -13.72 5.01 -5.44
N SER A 57 -14.42 4.21 -4.63
CA SER A 57 -15.78 3.74 -4.97
C SER A 57 -16.83 4.86 -4.91
N GLN A 58 -16.48 6.02 -4.34
CA GLN A 58 -17.36 7.20 -4.27
C GLN A 58 -17.11 8.21 -5.40
N LEU A 59 -16.08 8.00 -6.21
CA LEU A 59 -15.86 8.78 -7.42
C LEU A 59 -16.53 8.02 -8.58
N ASN A 60 -17.70 8.51 -9.01
CA ASN A 60 -18.37 8.08 -10.25
C ASN A 60 -17.50 8.42 -11.46
N LEU A 61 -16.45 7.64 -11.69
CA LEU A 61 -15.57 7.70 -12.84
C LEU A 61 -15.63 6.36 -13.60
N ILE A 62 -16.84 5.90 -13.89
CA ILE A 62 -17.21 5.06 -15.04
C ILE A 62 -18.68 5.37 -15.37
#